data_AF-A0A4R5B8X0-F1
#
_entry.id   AF-A0A4R5B8X0-F1
#
_cell.length_a   1.000
_cell.length_b   1.000
_cell.length_c   1.000
_cell.angle_alpha   90.00
_cell.angle_beta   90.00
_cell.angle_gamma   90.00
#
_symmetry.space_group_name_H-M   'P 1'
#
loop_
_entity.id
_entity.type
_entity.pdbx_description
1 polymer ?
#
loop_
_entity_poly.entity_id
_entity_poly.type
_entity_poly.pdbx_seq_one_letter_code
_entity_poly.pdbx_strand_id
1 'polypeptide(L)'
;MRHSPHRVPAPGAESWNDFVRRIAAALSALVRAAGWRRCLVVAHGETVNAVHHVLWGLPVGWPAPLGLAVGHASVTRWRVEALEPARPDLGADWQLVSHNDVQRLPSAG
;
A
#
# COMPACT_ATOMS: atom_id res chain seq x y z
N MET A 1 -9.81 10.69 -18.15
CA MET A 1 -8.99 9.60 -18.74
C MET A 1 -9.42 8.29 -18.11
N ARG A 2 -9.81 7.28 -18.91
CA ARG A 2 -10.19 5.96 -18.39
C ARG A 2 -8.91 5.14 -18.21
N HIS A 3 -8.41 5.03 -16.98
CA HIS A 3 -7.31 4.12 -16.68
C HIS A 3 -7.77 2.70 -16.98
N SER A 4 -6.95 1.94 -17.72
CA SER A 4 -7.18 0.52 -17.99
C SER A 4 -6.08 -0.23 -17.24
N PRO A 5 -6.39 -0.98 -16.17
CA PRO A 5 -5.38 -1.46 -15.23
C PRO A 5 -4.43 -2.51 -15.83
N HIS A 6 -4.79 -3.09 -16.98
CA HIS A 6 -3.96 -3.99 -17.77
C HIS A 6 -3.20 -3.30 -18.92
N ARG A 7 -3.49 -2.02 -19.20
CA ARG A 7 -2.82 -1.31 -20.29
C ARG A 7 -1.45 -0.82 -19.82
N VAL A 8 -0.44 -1.13 -20.62
CA VAL A 8 0.90 -0.57 -20.46
C VAL A 8 0.88 0.90 -20.91
N PRO A 9 1.32 1.86 -20.07
CA PRO A 9 1.21 3.29 -20.39
C PRO A 9 2.24 3.77 -21.42
N ALA A 10 3.39 3.10 -21.52
CA ALA A 10 4.47 3.42 -22.46
C ALA A 10 5.33 2.17 -22.77
N PRO A 11 6.01 2.11 -23.92
CA PRO A 11 6.91 0.99 -24.23
C PRO A 11 7.94 0.73 -23.13
N GLY A 12 8.05 -0.53 -22.68
CA GLY A 12 8.96 -0.93 -21.59
C GLY A 12 8.45 -0.67 -20.17
N ALA A 13 7.30 0.00 -20.00
CA ALA A 13 6.65 0.12 -18.70
C ALA A 13 5.88 -1.16 -18.34
N GLU A 14 5.52 -1.30 -17.07
CA GLU A 14 4.61 -2.32 -16.59
C GLU A 14 3.16 -1.79 -16.58
N SER A 15 2.17 -2.69 -16.61
CA SER A 15 0.78 -2.32 -16.34
C SER A 15 0.58 -2.04 -14.85
N TRP A 16 -0.48 -1.31 -14.49
CA TRP A 16 -0.81 -1.08 -13.07
C TRP A 16 -1.02 -2.39 -12.31
N ASN A 17 -1.70 -3.37 -12.91
CA ASN A 17 -1.92 -4.66 -12.26
C ASN A 17 -0.63 -5.45 -12.06
N ASP A 18 0.30 -5.41 -13.01
CA ASP A 18 1.59 -6.08 -12.86
C ASP A 18 2.43 -5.39 -11.77
N PHE A 19 2.38 -4.06 -11.72
CA PHE A 19 2.99 -3.30 -10.62
C PHE A 19 2.43 -3.68 -9.27
N VAL A 20 1.10 -3.70 -9.09
CA VAL A 20 0.43 -4.08 -7.83
C VAL A 20 0.79 -5.51 -7.43
N ARG A 21 0.83 -6.46 -8.39
CA ARG A 21 1.27 -7.84 -8.13
C ARG A 21 2.71 -7.91 -7.61
N ARG A 22 3.61 -7.13 -8.22
CA ARG A 22 5.00 -7.03 -7.79
C ARG A 22 5.13 -6.44 -6.38
N ILE A 23 4.33 -5.41 -6.07
CA ILE A 23 4.26 -4.85 -4.72
C ILE A 23 3.71 -5.87 -3.71
N ALA A 24 2.66 -6.63 -4.05
CA ALA A 24 2.12 -7.68 -3.19
C ALA A 24 3.17 -8.77 -2.87
N ALA A 25 3.95 -9.18 -3.87
CA ALA A 25 5.04 -10.15 -3.69
C ALA A 25 6.15 -9.60 -2.78
N ALA A 26 6.54 -8.34 -2.99
CA ALA A 26 7.57 -7.67 -2.18
C ALA A 26 7.13 -7.50 -0.72
N LEU A 27 5.91 -7.04 -0.47
CA LEU A 27 5.33 -6.92 0.88
C LEU A 27 5.25 -8.29 1.56
N SER A 28 4.79 -9.31 0.85
CA SER A 28 4.72 -10.68 1.37
C SER A 28 6.09 -11.21 1.78
N ALA A 29 7.12 -10.94 0.98
CA ALA A 29 8.50 -11.31 1.32
C ALA A 29 9.02 -10.53 2.54
N LEU A 30 8.72 -9.22 2.61
CA LEU A 30 9.12 -8.37 3.72
C LEU A 30 8.47 -8.77 5.04
N VAL A 31 7.17 -9.06 5.06
CA VAL A 31 6.45 -9.55 6.25
C VAL A 31 7.04 -10.87 6.73
N ARG A 32 7.32 -11.80 5.80
CA ARG A 32 7.98 -13.08 6.16
C ARG A 32 9.38 -12.86 6.75
N ALA A 33 10.17 -11.97 6.17
CA ALA A 33 11.55 -11.73 6.62
C ALA A 33 11.64 -10.98 7.95
N ALA A 34 10.74 -10.01 8.18
CA ALA A 34 10.74 -9.22 9.40
C ALA A 34 10.04 -9.90 10.57
N GLY A 35 9.15 -10.86 10.30
CA GLY A 35 8.27 -11.46 11.29
C GLY A 35 7.33 -10.42 11.93
N TRP A 36 7.05 -10.57 13.23
CA TRP A 36 6.17 -9.68 14.00
C TRP A 36 6.78 -8.31 14.34
N ARG A 37 7.87 -7.92 13.68
CA ARG A 37 8.56 -6.65 13.92
C ARG A 37 7.97 -5.53 13.07
N ARG A 38 8.15 -4.29 13.55
CA ARG A 38 7.82 -3.09 12.77
C ARG A 38 8.82 -2.91 11.62
N CYS A 39 8.30 -2.64 10.43
CA CYS A 39 9.09 -2.29 9.24
C CYS A 39 8.82 -0.87 8.80
N LEU A 40 9.85 -0.23 8.22
CA LEU A 40 9.72 1.02 7.49
C LEU A 40 10.04 0.75 6.02
N VAL A 41 9.16 1.19 5.13
CA VAL A 41 9.37 1.15 3.68
C VAL A 41 9.43 2.59 3.19
N VAL A 42 10.52 2.95 2.49
CA VAL A 42 10.68 4.26 1.86
C VAL A 42 10.48 4.07 0.35
N ALA A 43 9.51 4.78 -0.22
CA ALA A 43 9.13 4.62 -1.62
C ALA A 43 8.42 5.86 -2.17
N HIS A 44 8.15 5.85 -3.48
CA HIS A 44 7.38 6.89 -4.18
C HIS A 44 5.87 6.79 -3.91
N GLY A 45 5.13 7.85 -4.23
CA GLY A 45 3.69 7.94 -3.97
C GLY A 45 2.86 6.85 -4.65
N GLU A 46 3.23 6.48 -5.88
CA GLU A 46 2.60 5.39 -6.63
C GLU A 46 2.77 4.04 -5.91
N THR A 47 3.93 3.80 -5.30
CA THR A 47 4.15 2.60 -4.48
C THR A 47 3.27 2.61 -3.24
N VAL A 48 3.13 3.75 -2.57
CA VAL A 48 2.21 3.88 -1.41
C VAL A 48 0.77 3.58 -1.83
N ASN A 49 0.36 4.03 -3.02
CA ASN A 49 -0.95 3.74 -3.59
C ASN A 49 -1.14 2.23 -3.87
N ALA A 50 -0.14 1.58 -4.46
CA ALA A 50 -0.16 0.14 -4.68
C ALA A 50 -0.17 -0.65 -3.35
N VAL A 51 0.51 -0.17 -2.31
CA VAL A 51 0.45 -0.75 -0.96
C VAL A 51 -0.98 -0.66 -0.41
N HIS A 52 -1.65 0.49 -0.55
CA HIS A 52 -3.06 0.63 -0.15
C HIS A 52 -3.96 -0.37 -0.90
N HIS A 53 -3.77 -0.53 -2.21
CA HIS A 53 -4.49 -1.53 -3.01
C HIS A 53 -4.33 -2.92 -2.42
N VAL A 54 -3.10 -3.34 -2.13
CA VAL A 54 -2.79 -4.67 -1.59
C VAL A 54 -3.36 -4.86 -0.19
N LEU A 55 -3.15 -3.90 0.72
CA LEU A 55 -3.52 -4.06 2.13
C LEU A 55 -5.03 -3.96 2.36
N TRP A 56 -5.77 -3.24 1.52
CA TRP A 56 -7.24 -3.30 1.52
C TRP A 56 -7.83 -4.48 0.75
N GLY A 57 -6.99 -5.35 0.15
CA GLY A 57 -7.48 -6.50 -0.60
C GLY A 57 -8.31 -6.13 -1.83
N LEU A 58 -8.05 -4.98 -2.46
CA LEU A 58 -8.81 -4.58 -3.64
C LEU A 58 -8.60 -5.57 -4.79
N PRO A 59 -9.65 -5.90 -5.56
CA PRO A 59 -9.58 -6.93 -6.58
C PRO A 59 -8.60 -6.58 -7.71
N VAL A 60 -8.03 -7.62 -8.32
CA VAL A 60 -7.31 -7.47 -9.60
C VAL A 60 -8.29 -6.93 -10.64
N GLY A 61 -7.88 -5.90 -11.38
CA GLY A 61 -8.78 -5.22 -12.33
C GLY A 61 -9.54 -4.03 -11.75
N TRP A 62 -9.24 -3.63 -10.50
CA TRP A 62 -9.65 -2.33 -9.99
C TRP A 62 -9.25 -1.22 -10.99
N PRO A 63 -10.18 -0.33 -11.37
CA PRO A 63 -10.09 0.41 -12.63
C PRO A 63 -8.98 1.47 -12.68
N ALA A 64 -8.53 1.98 -11.54
CA ALA A 64 -7.52 3.04 -11.46
C ALA A 64 -6.80 3.02 -10.10
N PRO A 65 -5.59 3.60 -10.00
CA PRO A 65 -5.01 3.92 -8.69
C PRO A 65 -6.01 4.69 -7.81
N LEU A 66 -5.90 4.52 -6.51
CA LEU A 66 -6.78 5.19 -5.55
C LEU A 66 -6.55 6.71 -5.59
N GLY A 67 -7.60 7.51 -5.41
CA GLY A 67 -7.50 8.98 -5.38
C GLY A 67 -6.87 9.53 -4.09
N LEU A 68 -5.73 8.96 -3.66
CA LEU A 68 -5.06 9.29 -2.41
C LEU A 68 -3.88 10.21 -2.66
N ALA A 69 -3.81 11.30 -1.89
CA ALA A 69 -2.68 12.22 -1.93
C ALA A 69 -1.51 11.65 -1.11
N VAL A 70 -0.31 11.67 -1.67
CA VAL A 70 0.91 11.27 -0.96
C VAL A 70 1.92 12.41 -1.09
N GLY A 71 2.13 13.11 0.01
CA GLY A 71 3.09 14.21 0.10
C GLY A 71 4.53 13.70 0.25
N HIS A 72 5.49 14.51 -0.16
CA HIS A 72 6.90 14.23 0.06
C HIS A 72 7.21 14.10 1.55
N ALA A 73 8.04 13.11 1.89
CA ALA A 73 8.42 12.78 3.27
C ALA A 73 7.24 12.54 4.23
N SER A 74 6.04 12.32 3.71
CA SER A 74 4.90 11.91 4.51
C SER A 74 5.05 10.47 5.01
N VAL A 75 4.43 10.18 6.15
CA VAL A 75 4.39 8.83 6.72
C VAL A 75 2.98 8.28 6.62
N THR A 76 2.86 7.08 6.07
CA THR A 76 1.62 6.29 6.11
C THR A 76 1.86 5.07 6.99
N ARG A 77 0.96 4.83 7.95
CA ARG A 77 1.10 3.76 8.94
C ARG A 77 -0.04 2.76 8.82
N TRP A 78 0.35 1.50 8.72
CA TRP A 78 -0.53 0.34 8.76
C TRP A 78 -0.21 -0.52 9.98
N ARG A 79 -1.22 -1.27 10.45
CA ARG A 79 -1.07 -2.30 11.48
C ARG A 79 -1.93 -3.50 11.13
N VAL A 80 -1.51 -4.69 11.56
CA VAL A 80 -2.36 -5.89 11.53
C VAL A 80 -3.08 -5.95 12.87
N GLU A 81 -4.39 -6.13 12.84
CA GLU A 81 -5.21 -6.35 14.03
C GLU A 81 -6.06 -7.60 13.83
N ALA A 82 -6.33 -8.33 14.91
CA ALA A 82 -7.27 -9.44 14.85
C ALA A 82 -8.66 -8.93 14.44
N LEU A 83 -9.36 -9.69 13.59
CA LEU A 83 -10.72 -9.34 13.18
C LEU A 83 -11.68 -9.31 14.38
N GLU A 84 -11.51 -10.26 15.29
CA GLU A 84 -12.21 -10.33 16.56
C GLU A 84 -11.19 -10.66 17.67
N PRO A 85 -10.90 -9.73 18.60
CA PRO A 85 -9.93 -9.96 19.67
C PRO A 85 -10.22 -11.19 20.53
N ALA A 86 -11.50 -11.54 20.73
CA ALA A 86 -11.89 -12.73 21.48
C ALA A 86 -11.80 -14.04 20.66
N ARG A 87 -11.62 -13.95 19.33
CA ARG A 87 -11.63 -15.07 18.38
C ARG A 87 -10.50 -14.94 17.36
N PRO A 88 -9.24 -15.11 17.78
CA PRO A 88 -8.08 -14.94 16.90
C PRO A 88 -8.03 -15.97 15.76
N ASP A 89 -8.79 -17.07 15.86
CA ASP A 89 -8.95 -18.09 14.83
C ASP A 89 -9.65 -17.57 13.56
N LEU A 90 -10.42 -16.48 13.68
CA LEU A 90 -11.08 -15.85 12.53
C LEU A 90 -10.11 -15.08 11.63
N GLY A 91 -8.87 -14.88 12.07
CA GLY A 91 -7.82 -14.20 11.33
C GLY A 91 -7.64 -12.74 11.72
N ALA A 92 -6.91 -12.04 10.87
CA ALA A 92 -6.50 -10.66 11.10
C ALA A 92 -6.59 -9.87 9.80
N ASP A 93 -6.71 -8.56 9.92
CA ASP A 93 -6.78 -7.65 8.79
C ASP A 93 -5.86 -6.45 8.99
N TRP A 94 -5.47 -5.84 7.87
CA TRP A 94 -4.68 -4.63 7.85
C TRP A 94 -5.58 -3.41 8.08
N GLN A 95 -5.22 -2.61 9.08
CA GLN A 95 -5.87 -1.35 9.38
C GLN A 95 -4.95 -0.17 9.08
N LEU A 96 -5.49 0.79 8.33
CA LEU A 96 -4.84 2.07 8.09
C LEU A 96 -4.96 2.92 9.37
N VAL A 97 -3.83 3.25 9.98
CA VAL A 97 -3.75 4.03 11.23
C VAL A 97 -3.63 5.52 10.94
N SER A 98 -2.77 5.87 9.99
CA SER A 98 -2.58 7.24 9.51
C SER A 98 -2.12 7.22 8.06
N HIS A 99 -2.52 8.24 7.31
CA HIS A 99 -2.16 8.40 5.91
C HIS A 99 -1.66 9.81 5.67
N ASN A 100 -0.59 9.92 4.87
CA ASN A 100 -0.03 11.20 4.45
C ASN A 100 0.30 12.13 5.63
N ASP A 101 0.80 11.56 6.74
CA ASP A 101 1.14 12.32 7.93
C ASP A 101 2.45 13.10 7.68
N VAL A 102 2.31 14.42 7.63
CA VAL A 102 3.41 15.40 7.48
C VAL A 102 3.64 16.20 8.77
N GLN A 103 2.95 15.91 9.87
CA GLN A 103 3.02 16.70 11.11
C GLN A 103 4.41 16.71 11.76
N ARG A 104 5.30 15.82 11.33
CA ARG A 104 6.71 15.76 11.77
C ARG A 104 7.65 16.60 10.90
N LEU A 105 7.16 17.15 9.80
CA LEU A 105 7.92 18.05 8.95
C LEU A 105 7.72 19.49 9.47
N PRO A 106 8.80 20.29 9.60
CA PRO A 106 8.62 21.72 9.83
C PRO A 106 7.81 22.31 8.68
N SER A 107 6.89 23.23 9.00
CA SER A 107 6.15 23.98 7.98
C SER A 107 7.15 24.54 6.98
N ALA A 108 6.94 24.30 5.69
CA ALA A 108 7.72 24.99 4.67
C ALA A 108 7.46 26.49 4.85
N GLY A 109 8.49 27.21 5.30
CA GLY A 109 8.51 28.68 5.35
C GLY A 109 8.71 29.26 3.96
#